data_AF-A0A5N5F0R0-F1
#
_entry.id   AF-A0A5N5F0R0-F1
#
_cell.length_a   1.000
_cell.length_b   1.000
_cell.length_c   1.000
_cell.angle_alpha   90.00
_cell.angle_beta   90.00
_cell.angle_gamma   90.00
#
_symmetry.space_group_name_H-M   'P 1'
#
loop_
_entity.id
_entity.type
_entity.pdbx_description
1 polymer ?
#
loop_
_entity_poly.entity_id
_entity_poly.type
_entity_poly.pdbx_seq_one_letter_code
_entity_poly.pdbx_strand_id
1 'polypeptide(L)'
;MSGGVGPTCGDISLPKEQEHEFKEHNDETSSKLSSHQKSPTSHSTATATASPRKAGGGLFSFRQLNALAVVVVLSASGMVSPQDFAFVFFSVIYMHIISKVAFPILGSSRDPTVFNPQNKVLRLYVLTGAVIGLLLPIAYILEGIFEGDKQGISAASPHVFLLASQVFMEGMAFADRFSTPIRVFVPVFYNSRRIFTIVDWLRSEFSKEHEEYGGSAKRLYVGRGLAIANMAFWCFNLFGFLLPVYLPRAFKKYYSAHKLKDY
;
A
#
# COMPACT_ATOMS: atom_id res chain seq x y z
N MET A 1 -4.90 -42.87 71.61
CA MET A 1 -4.24 -42.25 72.78
C MET A 1 -3.49 -41.04 72.25
N SER A 2 -4.07 -39.84 72.24
CA SER A 2 -4.23 -38.86 73.32
C SER A 2 -2.95 -38.08 73.66
N GLY A 3 -3.06 -36.74 73.63
CA GLY A 3 -2.09 -35.70 74.03
C GLY A 3 -1.59 -34.88 72.82
N GLY A 4 -2.02 -33.65 72.52
CA GLY A 4 -2.31 -32.49 73.40
C GLY A 4 -0.97 -31.93 73.89
N VAL A 5 -0.54 -30.68 73.72
CA VAL A 5 -1.17 -29.33 73.80
C VAL A 5 -0.16 -28.36 73.14
N GLY A 6 -0.52 -27.33 72.36
CA GLY A 6 -0.96 -26.01 72.84
C GLY A 6 0.05 -24.88 72.47
N PRO A 7 -0.35 -23.59 72.42
CA PRO A 7 0.03 -22.66 71.32
C PRO A 7 0.64 -21.31 71.75
N THR A 8 1.12 -20.53 70.77
CA THR A 8 1.27 -19.05 70.80
C THR A 8 1.00 -18.53 69.38
N CYS A 9 -0.17 -18.00 69.05
CA CYS A 9 -0.75 -16.67 69.34
C CYS A 9 -0.02 -15.50 68.66
N GLY A 10 -0.76 -14.78 67.79
CA GLY A 10 -0.32 -13.57 67.10
C GLY A 10 -1.23 -13.19 65.92
N ASP A 11 -2.49 -12.83 66.23
CA ASP A 11 -3.51 -12.26 65.34
C ASP A 11 -3.11 -10.92 64.70
N ILE A 12 -3.68 -10.61 63.53
CA ILE A 12 -4.59 -9.45 63.31
C ILE A 12 -5.03 -9.40 61.84
N SER A 13 -6.35 -9.36 61.67
CA SER A 13 -7.10 -9.28 60.41
C SER A 13 -7.69 -7.88 60.17
N LEU A 14 -7.57 -7.40 58.91
CA LEU A 14 -8.48 -6.58 58.07
C LEU A 14 -9.14 -5.28 58.61
N PRO A 15 -9.47 -4.36 57.68
CA PRO A 15 -10.89 -4.22 57.37
C PRO A 15 -11.24 -4.18 55.87
N LYS A 16 -12.42 -4.73 55.58
CA LYS A 16 -13.25 -4.47 54.39
C LYS A 16 -14.21 -3.31 54.71
N GLU A 17 -14.33 -2.35 53.81
CA GLU A 17 -15.49 -1.47 53.58
C GLU A 17 -15.41 -1.06 52.09
N GLN A 18 -16.43 -0.96 51.24
CA GLN A 18 -17.88 -1.16 51.27
C GLN A 18 -18.30 -1.29 49.79
N GLU A 19 -19.20 -2.23 49.47
CA GLU A 19 -20.07 -2.11 48.30
C GLU A 19 -21.30 -1.29 48.72
N HIS A 20 -21.71 -0.31 47.91
CA HIS A 20 -23.08 0.16 47.75
C HIS A 20 -23.20 0.59 46.28
N GLU A 21 -23.87 -0.16 45.40
CA GLU A 21 -25.33 -0.19 45.17
C GLU A 21 -25.87 1.17 44.67
N PHE A 22 -26.78 1.30 43.70
CA PHE A 22 -27.42 0.39 42.75
C PHE A 22 -28.34 1.27 41.87
N LYS A 23 -28.54 0.81 40.63
CA LYS A 23 -29.76 0.85 39.83
C LYS A 23 -30.34 2.14 39.22
N GLU A 24 -30.47 2.01 37.90
CA GLU A 24 -31.52 2.52 37.04
C GLU A 24 -32.90 2.55 37.70
N HIS A 25 -33.59 3.65 37.43
CA HIS A 25 -34.97 3.91 37.75
C HIS A 25 -35.76 3.83 36.44
N ASN A 26 -36.59 2.81 36.28
CA ASN A 26 -38.00 3.02 35.97
C ASN A 26 -38.78 1.72 36.07
N ASP A 27 -39.66 1.70 37.06
CA ASP A 27 -40.81 0.82 37.17
C ASP A 27 -41.81 1.11 36.04
N GLU A 28 -42.34 0.04 35.44
CA GLU A 28 -43.73 0.02 35.00
C GLU A 28 -44.44 -1.18 35.65
N THR A 29 -45.70 -0.93 35.97
CA THR A 29 -46.45 -1.48 37.08
C THR A 29 -47.21 -2.76 36.70
N SER A 30 -47.16 -3.74 37.60
CA SER A 30 -48.25 -4.69 37.97
C SER A 30 -48.90 -5.56 36.89
N SER A 31 -48.74 -6.89 37.02
CA SER A 31 -49.86 -7.78 37.42
C SER A 31 -49.44 -9.25 37.43
N LYS A 32 -50.09 -9.99 38.33
CA LYS A 32 -49.87 -11.40 38.69
C LYS A 32 -50.52 -12.37 37.69
N LEU A 33 -50.02 -13.61 37.74
CA LEU A 33 -50.78 -14.88 37.84
C LEU A 33 -50.83 -15.80 36.60
N SER A 34 -50.30 -17.01 36.87
CA SER A 34 -50.65 -18.37 36.41
C SER A 34 -50.70 -18.81 34.94
N SER A 35 -50.19 -20.04 34.82
CA SER A 35 -50.68 -21.16 34.01
C SER A 35 -50.09 -21.39 32.62
N HIS A 36 -49.62 -22.63 32.47
CA HIS A 36 -49.64 -23.51 31.29
C HIS A 36 -49.69 -22.86 29.90
N GLN A 37 -48.78 -23.28 29.01
CA GLN A 37 -49.11 -24.06 27.79
C GLN A 37 -48.06 -23.92 26.67
N LYS A 38 -47.58 -25.08 26.19
CA LYS A 38 -47.08 -25.47 24.86
C LYS A 38 -46.18 -24.50 24.05
N SER A 39 -44.99 -25.01 23.71
CA SER A 39 -44.17 -24.67 22.53
C SER A 39 -44.99 -24.74 21.22
N PRO A 40 -44.61 -24.11 20.08
CA PRO A 40 -43.22 -24.06 19.56
C PRO A 40 -42.80 -22.73 18.89
N THR A 41 -41.61 -22.77 18.27
CA THR A 41 -41.07 -21.85 17.23
C THR A 41 -40.30 -20.60 17.67
N SER A 42 -38.96 -20.69 17.67
CA SER A 42 -38.04 -19.91 16.81
C SER A 42 -36.63 -19.87 17.42
N HIS A 43 -35.67 -20.57 16.81
CA HIS A 43 -34.25 -20.41 17.12
C HIS A 43 -33.74 -19.12 16.46
N SER A 44 -33.76 -18.02 17.20
CA SER A 44 -32.93 -16.86 16.91
C SER A 44 -31.60 -17.01 17.65
N THR A 45 -30.59 -17.53 16.95
CA THR A 45 -29.21 -17.55 17.45
C THR A 45 -28.66 -16.13 17.39
N ALA A 46 -28.53 -15.51 18.57
CA ALA A 46 -27.85 -14.24 18.77
C ALA A 46 -26.43 -14.32 18.17
N THR A 47 -26.22 -13.67 17.03
CA THR A 47 -24.89 -13.47 16.47
C THR A 47 -24.28 -12.28 17.19
N ALA A 48 -23.25 -12.54 17.98
CA ALA A 48 -22.46 -11.52 18.66
C ALA A 48 -22.04 -10.45 17.65
N THR A 49 -22.60 -9.26 17.82
CA THR A 49 -22.19 -8.04 17.12
C THR A 49 -20.74 -7.73 17.49
N ALA A 50 -19.82 -8.19 16.64
CA ALA A 50 -18.45 -7.72 16.64
C ALA A 50 -18.47 -6.22 16.31
N SER A 51 -18.31 -5.40 17.34
CA SER A 51 -18.06 -3.97 17.22
C SER A 51 -16.96 -3.72 16.18
N PRO A 52 -17.13 -2.74 15.27
CA PRO A 52 -16.09 -2.41 14.30
C PRO A 52 -14.86 -1.95 15.08
N ARG A 53 -13.79 -2.76 15.01
CA ARG A 53 -12.46 -2.33 15.45
C ARG A 53 -12.20 -0.97 14.81
N LYS A 54 -12.08 0.07 15.64
CA LYS A 54 -11.54 1.38 15.23
C LYS A 54 -10.31 1.11 14.37
N ALA A 55 -10.41 1.33 13.06
CA ALA A 55 -9.26 1.33 12.19
C ALA A 55 -8.40 2.51 12.65
N GLY A 56 -7.30 2.20 13.34
CA GLY A 56 -6.34 3.20 13.78
C GLY A 56 -5.91 4.06 12.59
N GLY A 57 -6.05 5.38 12.74
CA GLY A 57 -5.62 6.37 11.76
C GLY A 57 -4.11 6.46 11.66
N GLY A 58 -3.47 5.45 11.06
CA GLY A 58 -2.11 5.57 10.57
C GLY A 58 -2.12 6.27 9.22
N LEU A 59 -1.46 7.43 9.11
CA LEU A 59 -1.46 8.24 7.88
C LEU A 59 -0.95 7.47 6.65
N PHE A 60 -0.07 6.46 6.80
CA PHE A 60 0.49 5.69 5.68
C PHE A 60 0.81 4.22 6.04
N SER A 61 0.73 3.33 5.05
CA SER A 61 1.18 1.94 5.15
C SER A 61 2.71 1.87 5.22
N PHE A 62 3.26 0.84 5.86
CA PHE A 62 4.71 0.57 5.91
C PHE A 62 5.37 0.61 4.52
N ARG A 63 4.69 0.06 3.49
CA ARG A 63 5.18 0.12 2.11
C ARG A 63 5.28 1.55 1.56
N GLN A 64 4.30 2.40 1.89
CA GLN A 64 4.26 3.80 1.46
C GLN A 64 5.35 4.61 2.17
N LEU A 65 5.58 4.36 3.46
CA LEU A 65 6.65 4.99 4.24
C LEU A 65 8.03 4.63 3.68
N ASN A 66 8.28 3.35 3.37
CA ASN A 66 9.54 2.94 2.74
C ASN A 66 9.72 3.56 1.36
N ALA A 67 8.67 3.60 0.54
CA ALA A 67 8.71 4.27 -0.77
C ALA A 67 9.02 5.76 -0.62
N LEU A 68 8.37 6.44 0.33
CA LEU A 68 8.62 7.85 0.64
C LEU A 68 10.05 8.08 1.12
N ALA A 69 10.59 7.20 1.96
CA ALA A 69 11.99 7.28 2.39
C ALA A 69 12.96 7.19 1.21
N VAL A 70 12.74 6.27 0.27
CA VAL A 70 13.54 6.18 -0.97
C VAL A 70 13.42 7.46 -1.80
N VAL A 71 12.21 8.01 -1.94
CA VAL A 71 11.98 9.29 -2.64
C VAL A 71 12.79 10.41 -1.98
N VAL A 72 12.72 10.57 -0.65
CA VAL A 72 13.44 11.62 0.08
C VAL A 72 14.94 11.48 -0.05
N VAL A 73 15.49 10.27 0.12
CA VAL A 73 16.93 10.01 -0.01
C VAL A 73 17.44 10.33 -1.41
N LEU A 74 16.75 9.85 -2.46
CA LEU A 74 17.13 10.15 -3.84
C LEU A 74 16.93 11.63 -4.16
N SER A 75 15.93 12.28 -3.58
CA SER A 75 15.71 13.71 -3.76
C SER A 75 16.88 14.54 -3.20
N ALA A 76 17.37 14.17 -2.02
CA ALA A 76 18.48 14.84 -1.35
C ALA A 76 19.84 14.54 -2.00
N SER A 77 19.95 13.47 -2.80
CA SER A 77 21.21 13.05 -3.42
C SER A 77 21.72 13.98 -4.55
N GLY A 78 20.85 14.83 -5.11
CA GLY A 78 21.16 15.65 -6.28
C GLY A 78 21.30 14.87 -7.60
N MET A 79 20.95 13.58 -7.62
CA MET A 79 21.07 12.69 -8.78
C MET A 79 19.78 12.58 -9.61
N VAL A 80 18.71 13.26 -9.20
CA VAL A 80 17.41 13.28 -9.87
C VAL A 80 17.23 14.62 -10.59
N SER A 81 16.76 14.58 -11.84
CA SER A 81 16.58 15.79 -12.63
C SER A 81 15.44 16.67 -12.10
N PRO A 82 15.53 18.01 -12.18
CA PRO A 82 14.41 18.90 -11.84
C PRO A 82 13.12 18.60 -12.61
N GLN A 83 13.24 18.05 -13.81
CA GLN A 83 12.09 17.65 -14.63
C GLN A 83 11.31 16.50 -14.00
N ASP A 84 11.98 15.54 -13.37
CA ASP A 84 11.31 14.41 -12.71
C ASP A 84 10.62 14.86 -11.42
N PHE A 85 11.20 15.81 -10.69
CA PHE A 85 10.51 16.46 -9.56
C PHE A 85 9.26 17.21 -10.01
N ALA A 86 9.39 18.03 -11.05
CA ALA A 86 8.26 18.76 -11.63
C ALA A 86 7.17 17.77 -12.07
N PHE A 87 7.54 16.67 -12.73
CA PHE A 87 6.61 15.62 -13.11
C PHE A 87 5.86 15.05 -11.90
N VAL A 88 6.55 14.67 -10.83
CA VAL A 88 5.89 14.14 -9.62
C VAL A 88 4.95 15.18 -9.02
N PHE A 89 5.39 16.41 -8.84
CA PHE A 89 4.57 17.49 -8.28
C PHE A 89 3.31 17.76 -9.10
N PHE A 90 3.46 17.99 -10.41
CA PHE A 90 2.33 18.22 -11.31
C PHE A 90 1.44 16.99 -11.46
N SER A 91 1.99 15.77 -11.36
CA SER A 91 1.18 14.55 -11.39
C SER A 91 0.21 14.50 -10.22
N VAL A 92 0.63 14.87 -9.01
CA VAL A 92 -0.26 14.88 -7.82
C VAL A 92 -1.41 15.84 -8.05
N ILE A 93 -1.12 17.07 -8.49
CA ILE A 93 -2.12 18.10 -8.77
C ILE A 93 -3.08 17.61 -9.86
N TYR A 94 -2.55 17.11 -10.97
CA TYR A 94 -3.35 16.64 -12.10
C TYR A 94 -4.29 15.49 -11.71
N MET A 95 -3.78 14.51 -10.94
CA MET A 95 -4.57 13.38 -10.43
C MET A 95 -5.73 13.85 -9.55
N HIS A 96 -5.50 14.84 -8.69
CA HIS A 96 -6.56 15.44 -7.88
C HIS A 96 -7.64 16.10 -8.74
N ILE A 97 -7.24 16.92 -9.74
CA ILE A 97 -8.19 17.60 -10.63
C ILE A 97 -9.04 16.58 -11.39
N ILE A 98 -8.42 15.59 -12.04
CA ILE A 98 -9.14 14.62 -12.86
C ILE A 98 -10.04 13.71 -12.02
N SER A 99 -9.67 13.42 -10.76
CA SER A 99 -10.51 12.67 -9.81
C SER A 99 -11.81 13.39 -9.45
N LYS A 100 -11.84 14.73 -9.52
CA LYS A 100 -13.03 15.53 -9.22
C LYS A 100 -13.84 15.85 -10.47
N VAL A 101 -13.16 16.17 -11.57
CA VAL A 101 -13.78 16.68 -12.79
C VAL A 101 -14.27 15.56 -13.70
N ALA A 102 -13.43 14.54 -13.96
CA ALA A 102 -13.74 13.52 -14.96
C ALA A 102 -14.22 12.20 -14.34
N PHE A 103 -13.63 11.80 -13.20
CA PHE A 103 -13.91 10.49 -12.58
C PHE A 103 -14.23 10.59 -11.08
N PRO A 104 -15.34 11.27 -10.70
CA PRO A 104 -15.78 11.38 -9.31
C PRO A 104 -16.09 10.03 -8.66
N ILE A 105 -16.05 9.99 -7.33
CA ILE A 105 -16.33 8.77 -6.56
C ILE A 105 -17.84 8.44 -6.63
N LEU A 106 -18.17 7.27 -7.16
CA LEU A 106 -19.54 6.77 -7.30
C LEU A 106 -19.97 5.96 -6.07
N GLY A 107 -20.44 6.63 -5.01
CA GLY A 107 -21.17 6.00 -3.89
C GLY A 107 -20.40 5.00 -3.01
N SER A 108 -20.99 4.63 -1.87
CA SER A 108 -20.32 4.01 -0.71
C SER A 108 -19.88 2.54 -0.85
N SER A 109 -20.09 1.90 -2.01
CA SER A 109 -19.65 0.51 -2.14
C SER A 109 -18.14 0.45 -2.23
N ARG A 110 -17.55 -0.31 -1.32
CA ARG A 110 -16.13 -0.61 -1.21
C ARG A 110 -15.67 -1.23 -2.53
N ASP A 111 -15.27 -0.38 -3.48
CA ASP A 111 -15.06 -0.78 -4.87
C ASP A 111 -14.07 -1.94 -4.91
N PRO A 112 -14.47 -3.16 -5.36
CA PRO A 112 -13.57 -4.30 -5.36
C PRO A 112 -12.31 -3.95 -6.15
N THR A 113 -11.15 -4.51 -5.81
CA THR A 113 -9.97 -4.34 -6.67
C THR A 113 -10.29 -4.88 -8.08
N VAL A 114 -9.76 -4.24 -9.13
CA VAL A 114 -10.03 -4.64 -10.54
C VAL A 114 -9.61 -6.09 -10.80
N PHE A 115 -8.56 -6.54 -10.11
CA PHE A 115 -8.14 -7.94 -10.08
C PHE A 115 -8.35 -8.53 -8.69
N ASN A 116 -8.66 -9.83 -8.63
CA ASN A 116 -8.80 -10.55 -7.37
C ASN A 116 -7.44 -10.60 -6.63
N PRO A 117 -7.35 -10.14 -5.37
CA PRO A 117 -6.12 -10.16 -4.57
C PRO A 117 -5.51 -11.56 -4.39
N GLN A 118 -6.30 -12.63 -4.56
CA GLN A 118 -5.85 -14.01 -4.44
C GLN A 118 -5.14 -14.56 -5.68
N ASN A 119 -5.04 -13.77 -6.77
CA ASN A 119 -4.34 -14.22 -7.97
C ASN A 119 -2.83 -14.31 -7.74
N LYS A 120 -2.34 -15.54 -7.54
CA LYS A 120 -0.92 -15.84 -7.30
C LYS A 120 -0.01 -15.37 -8.45
N VAL A 121 -0.48 -15.43 -9.70
CA VAL A 121 0.29 -14.99 -10.88
C VAL A 121 0.50 -13.49 -10.85
N LEU A 122 -0.56 -12.71 -10.58
CA LEU A 122 -0.46 -11.26 -10.46
C LEU A 122 0.45 -10.86 -9.29
N ARG A 123 0.36 -11.58 -8.16
CA ARG A 123 1.24 -11.34 -7.00
C ARG A 123 2.70 -11.59 -7.35
N LEU A 124 2.99 -12.70 -8.04
CA LEU A 124 4.34 -13.02 -8.50
C LEU A 124 4.84 -11.96 -9.48
N TYR A 125 4.02 -11.56 -10.44
CA TYR A 125 4.35 -10.50 -11.40
C TYR A 125 4.71 -9.17 -10.72
N VAL A 126 3.90 -8.73 -9.76
CA VAL A 126 4.17 -7.50 -8.99
C VAL A 126 5.44 -7.63 -8.16
N LEU A 127 5.69 -8.80 -7.56
CA LEU A 127 6.92 -9.07 -6.82
C LEU A 127 8.15 -9.02 -7.74
N THR A 128 8.07 -9.65 -8.92
CA THR A 128 9.13 -9.59 -9.94
C THR A 128 9.41 -8.16 -10.36
N GLY A 129 8.37 -7.35 -10.59
CA GLY A 129 8.54 -5.92 -10.90
C GLY A 129 9.20 -5.13 -9.77
N ALA A 130 8.86 -5.42 -8.51
CA ALA A 130 9.51 -4.77 -7.36
C ALA A 130 10.98 -5.16 -7.23
N VAL A 131 11.33 -6.43 -7.51
CA VAL A 131 12.72 -6.88 -7.50
C VAL A 131 13.51 -6.19 -8.62
N ILE A 132 13.01 -6.25 -9.86
CA ILE A 132 13.70 -5.73 -11.05
C ILE A 132 13.81 -4.21 -11.06
N GLY A 133 12.74 -3.50 -10.68
CA GLY A 133 12.69 -2.03 -10.78
C GLY A 133 13.01 -1.27 -9.51
N LEU A 134 13.03 -1.92 -8.34
CA LEU A 134 13.31 -1.24 -7.08
C LEU A 134 14.50 -1.85 -6.36
N LEU A 135 14.45 -3.13 -5.99
CA LEU A 135 15.48 -3.72 -5.13
C LEU A 135 16.84 -3.83 -5.82
N LEU A 136 16.88 -4.38 -7.04
CA LEU A 136 18.14 -4.53 -7.78
C LEU A 136 18.76 -3.17 -8.15
N PRO A 137 18.00 -2.17 -8.65
CA PRO A 137 18.53 -0.83 -8.89
C PRO A 137 19.02 -0.11 -7.63
N ILE A 138 18.35 -0.27 -6.48
CA ILE A 138 18.83 0.27 -5.21
C ILE A 138 20.17 -0.37 -4.84
N ALA A 139 20.30 -1.70 -4.95
CA ALA A 139 21.56 -2.38 -4.69
C ALA A 139 22.68 -1.90 -5.63
N TYR A 140 22.38 -1.72 -6.92
CA TYR A 140 23.30 -1.17 -7.92
C TYR A 140 23.78 0.26 -7.58
N ILE A 141 22.88 1.10 -7.08
CA ILE A 141 23.17 2.45 -6.60
C ILE A 141 24.09 2.38 -5.37
N LEU A 142 23.77 1.55 -4.37
CA LEU A 142 24.57 1.41 -3.16
C LEU A 142 25.98 0.88 -3.45
N GLU A 143 26.10 -0.18 -4.25
CA GLU A 143 27.39 -0.70 -4.72
C GLU A 143 28.17 0.37 -5.50
N GLY A 144 27.46 1.22 -6.26
CA GLY A 144 28.07 2.33 -6.99
C GLY A 144 28.68 3.39 -6.10
N ILE A 145 28.10 3.65 -4.93
CA ILE A 145 28.66 4.58 -3.95
C ILE A 145 29.99 4.05 -3.43
N PHE A 146 30.10 2.74 -3.18
CA PHE A 146 31.35 2.11 -2.73
C PHE A 146 32.42 2.07 -3.83
N GLU A 147 32.04 1.86 -5.09
CA GLU A 147 32.96 1.85 -6.23
C GLU A 147 33.26 3.24 -6.82
N GLY A 148 32.55 4.29 -6.38
CA GLY A 148 32.71 5.65 -6.89
C GLY A 148 32.10 5.91 -8.27
N ASP A 149 31.22 5.02 -8.78
CA ASP A 149 30.59 5.15 -10.10
C ASP A 149 29.44 6.16 -10.11
N LYS A 150 29.79 7.44 -10.02
CA LYS A 150 28.80 8.52 -10.00
C LYS A 150 27.90 8.53 -11.26
N GLN A 151 28.44 8.12 -12.41
CA GLN A 151 27.70 8.10 -13.68
C GLN A 151 26.60 7.06 -13.69
N GLY A 152 26.90 5.79 -13.34
CA GLY A 152 25.87 4.75 -13.26
C GLY A 152 24.82 5.03 -12.20
N ILE A 153 25.23 5.56 -11.04
CA ILE A 153 24.28 5.94 -9.99
C ILE A 153 23.34 7.05 -10.49
N SER A 154 23.88 8.12 -11.09
CA SER A 154 23.08 9.23 -11.60
C SER A 154 22.13 8.81 -12.72
N ALA A 155 22.51 7.80 -13.50
CA ALA A 155 21.68 7.27 -14.58
C ALA A 155 20.51 6.40 -14.05
N ALA A 156 20.75 5.59 -13.01
CA ALA A 156 19.73 4.72 -12.42
C ALA A 156 18.77 5.45 -11.46
N SER A 157 19.24 6.52 -10.79
CA SER A 157 18.49 7.20 -9.72
C SER A 157 17.12 7.76 -10.14
N PRO A 158 16.97 8.43 -11.30
CA PRO A 158 15.67 8.93 -11.76
C PRO A 158 14.62 7.83 -11.95
N HIS A 159 15.04 6.65 -12.42
CA HIS A 159 14.16 5.49 -12.57
C HIS A 159 13.60 5.03 -11.21
N VAL A 160 14.49 4.85 -10.22
CA VAL A 160 14.13 4.39 -8.87
C VAL A 160 13.26 5.42 -8.16
N PHE A 161 13.59 6.71 -8.31
CA PHE A 161 12.81 7.82 -7.80
C PHE A 161 11.38 7.77 -8.32
N LEU A 162 11.19 7.70 -9.64
CA LEU A 162 9.86 7.65 -10.25
C LEU A 162 9.06 6.41 -9.84
N LEU A 163 9.70 5.24 -9.72
CA LEU A 163 9.00 4.03 -9.28
C LEU A 163 8.59 4.12 -7.80
N ALA A 164 9.44 4.66 -6.93
CA ALA A 164 9.11 4.87 -5.53
C ALA A 164 7.98 5.91 -5.38
N SER A 165 8.04 7.02 -6.12
CA SER A 165 6.96 8.01 -6.19
C SER A 165 5.65 7.40 -6.70
N GLN A 166 5.70 6.49 -7.68
CA GLN A 166 4.51 5.76 -8.13
C GLN A 166 3.92 4.91 -7.00
N VAL A 167 4.74 4.12 -6.29
CA VAL A 167 4.26 3.27 -5.19
C VAL A 167 3.62 4.11 -4.08
N PHE A 168 4.21 5.28 -3.79
CA PHE A 168 3.64 6.24 -2.86
C PHE A 168 2.29 6.79 -3.37
N MET A 169 2.22 7.24 -4.62
CA MET A 169 1.01 7.81 -5.23
C MET A 169 -0.12 6.79 -5.39
N GLU A 170 0.18 5.54 -5.73
CA GLU A 170 -0.79 4.44 -5.69
C GLU A 170 -1.38 4.33 -4.29
N GLY A 171 -0.51 4.38 -3.28
CA GLY A 171 -0.89 4.39 -1.89
C GLY A 171 -1.85 5.52 -1.49
N MET A 172 -1.52 6.76 -1.88
CA MET A 172 -2.38 7.93 -1.72
C MET A 172 -3.74 7.72 -2.40
N ALA A 173 -3.74 7.26 -3.65
CA ALA A 173 -4.97 7.04 -4.43
C ALA A 173 -5.89 5.99 -3.79
N PHE A 174 -5.34 5.01 -3.08
CA PHE A 174 -6.14 4.07 -2.28
C PHE A 174 -6.67 4.70 -0.98
N ALA A 175 -5.86 5.50 -0.29
CA ALA A 175 -6.23 6.17 0.97
C ALA A 175 -7.30 7.26 0.76
N ASP A 176 -7.09 8.14 -0.22
CA ASP A 176 -8.02 9.23 -0.60
C ASP A 176 -9.26 8.74 -1.35
N ARG A 177 -9.41 7.41 -1.44
CA ARG A 177 -10.53 6.72 -2.09
C ARG A 177 -10.78 7.18 -3.53
N PHE A 178 -9.73 7.51 -4.28
CA PHE A 178 -9.86 7.85 -5.70
C PHE A 178 -10.64 6.76 -6.44
N SER A 179 -11.36 7.15 -7.50
CA SER A 179 -12.11 6.20 -8.31
C SER A 179 -11.17 5.21 -9.00
N THR A 180 -11.71 4.03 -9.34
CA THR A 180 -10.96 2.95 -10.01
C THR A 180 -10.17 3.44 -11.26
N PRO A 181 -10.74 4.27 -12.16
CA PRO A 181 -10.01 4.84 -13.29
C PRO A 181 -8.74 5.59 -12.90
N ILE A 182 -8.80 6.45 -11.87
CA ILE A 182 -7.64 7.25 -11.45
C ILE A 182 -6.57 6.36 -10.81
N ARG A 183 -6.97 5.37 -10.00
CA ARG A 183 -6.01 4.42 -9.40
C ARG A 183 -5.20 3.66 -10.45
N VAL A 184 -5.83 3.30 -11.58
CA VAL A 184 -5.15 2.60 -12.70
C VAL A 184 -4.38 3.57 -13.59
N PHE A 185 -4.80 4.84 -13.64
CA PHE A 185 -4.09 5.86 -14.37
C PHE A 185 -2.75 6.22 -13.73
N VAL A 186 -2.61 6.16 -12.39
CA VAL A 186 -1.33 6.38 -11.69
C VAL A 186 -0.18 5.54 -12.29
N PRO A 187 -0.22 4.19 -12.31
CA PRO A 187 0.86 3.40 -12.88
C PRO A 187 1.05 3.63 -14.38
N VAL A 188 -0.01 3.92 -15.15
CA VAL A 188 0.12 4.27 -16.58
C VAL A 188 0.94 5.54 -16.76
N PHE A 189 0.61 6.59 -16.01
CA PHE A 189 1.22 7.91 -16.12
C PHE A 189 2.69 7.87 -15.70
N TYR A 190 2.98 7.26 -14.55
CA TYR A 190 4.36 7.11 -14.05
C TYR A 190 5.20 6.19 -14.94
N ASN A 191 4.64 5.08 -15.44
CA ASN A 191 5.38 4.19 -16.34
C ASN A 191 5.73 4.89 -17.67
N SER A 192 4.83 5.74 -18.18
CA SER A 192 5.09 6.52 -19.40
C SER A 192 6.33 7.43 -19.24
N ARG A 193 6.46 8.16 -18.12
CA ARG A 193 7.66 8.96 -17.85
C ARG A 193 8.89 8.08 -17.58
N ARG A 194 8.72 6.98 -16.85
CA ARG A 194 9.81 6.07 -16.46
C ARG A 194 10.51 5.42 -17.65
N ILE A 195 9.84 5.18 -18.76
CA ILE A 195 10.49 4.65 -19.97
C ILE A 195 11.61 5.58 -20.45
N PHE A 196 11.41 6.90 -20.41
CA PHE A 196 12.45 7.86 -20.80
C PHE A 196 13.66 7.79 -19.89
N THR A 197 13.46 7.71 -18.57
CA THR A 197 14.59 7.63 -17.63
C THR A 197 15.35 6.31 -17.76
N ILE A 198 14.68 5.21 -18.10
CA ILE A 198 15.34 3.93 -18.41
C ILE A 198 16.12 4.03 -19.73
N VAL A 199 15.59 4.70 -20.75
CA VAL A 199 16.30 4.90 -22.02
C VAL A 199 17.58 5.71 -21.79
N ASP A 200 17.53 6.75 -20.97
CA ASP A 200 18.72 7.54 -20.62
C ASP A 200 19.71 6.70 -19.80
N TRP A 201 19.21 5.84 -18.90
CA TRP A 201 20.05 4.88 -18.19
C TRP A 201 20.75 3.91 -19.16
N LEU A 202 19.99 3.32 -20.08
CA LEU A 202 20.52 2.41 -21.09
C LEU A 202 21.60 3.10 -21.94
N ARG A 203 21.35 4.31 -22.42
CA ARG A 203 22.33 5.09 -23.18
C ARG A 203 23.61 5.31 -22.38
N SER A 204 23.49 5.67 -21.11
CA SER A 204 24.63 5.87 -20.21
C SER A 204 25.45 4.59 -19.99
N GLU A 205 24.81 3.43 -19.83
CA GLU A 205 25.53 2.15 -19.63
C GLU A 205 26.22 1.64 -20.92
N PHE A 206 25.68 1.99 -22.08
CA PHE A 206 26.25 1.63 -23.38
C PHE A 206 27.29 2.63 -23.90
N SER A 207 27.25 3.89 -23.45
CA SER A 207 28.26 4.90 -23.80
C SER A 207 29.55 4.76 -23.00
N LYS A 208 29.58 3.93 -21.94
CA LYS A 208 30.81 3.61 -21.21
C LYS A 208 31.71 2.74 -22.10
N GLU A 209 32.80 3.31 -22.59
CA GLU A 209 33.83 2.58 -23.33
C GLU A 209 34.64 1.67 -22.39
N HIS A 210 35.01 0.48 -22.88
CA HIS A 210 35.68 -0.55 -22.07
C HIS A 210 37.07 -0.13 -21.57
N GLU A 211 37.73 0.80 -22.28
CA GLU A 211 39.10 1.25 -21.97
C GLU A 211 39.14 2.53 -21.11
N GLU A 212 38.11 3.37 -21.19
CA GLU A 212 38.03 4.66 -20.48
C GLU A 212 37.23 4.57 -19.15
N TYR A 213 36.49 3.47 -18.96
CA TYR A 213 35.77 3.21 -17.71
C TYR A 213 36.73 2.69 -16.63
N GLY A 214 37.19 3.58 -15.75
CA GLY A 214 38.04 3.23 -14.60
C GLY A 214 37.38 2.36 -13.51
N GLY A 215 36.20 1.79 -13.77
CA GLY A 215 35.45 0.92 -12.86
C GLY A 215 35.57 -0.57 -13.21
N SER A 216 35.03 -1.43 -12.35
CA SER A 216 35.08 -2.88 -12.54
C SER A 216 34.29 -3.32 -13.79
N ALA A 217 34.89 -4.15 -14.65
CA ALA A 217 34.22 -4.74 -15.81
C ALA A 217 32.91 -5.48 -15.41
N LYS A 218 32.90 -6.09 -14.22
CA LYS A 218 31.71 -6.74 -13.66
C LYS A 218 30.54 -5.75 -13.50
N ARG A 219 30.81 -4.56 -12.97
CA ARG A 219 29.80 -3.53 -12.74
C ARG A 219 29.17 -3.05 -14.05
N LEU A 220 29.98 -2.90 -15.09
CA LEU A 220 29.52 -2.50 -16.43
C LEU A 220 28.53 -3.54 -17.01
N TYR A 221 28.83 -4.83 -16.91
CA TYR A 221 27.89 -5.87 -17.36
C TYR A 221 26.61 -5.92 -16.51
N VAL A 222 26.74 -5.75 -15.19
CA VAL A 222 25.58 -5.71 -14.28
C VAL A 222 24.68 -4.50 -14.60
N GLY A 223 25.26 -3.32 -14.78
CA GLY A 223 24.53 -2.09 -15.14
C GLY A 223 23.77 -2.26 -16.46
N ARG A 224 24.44 -2.75 -17.51
CA ARG A 224 23.83 -3.04 -18.82
C ARG A 224 22.69 -4.05 -18.71
N GLY A 225 22.94 -5.19 -18.05
CA GLY A 225 21.93 -6.22 -17.86
C GLY A 225 20.70 -5.70 -17.11
N LEU A 226 20.92 -4.90 -16.06
CA LEU A 226 19.86 -4.35 -15.24
C LEU A 226 19.04 -3.26 -15.96
N ALA A 227 19.69 -2.41 -16.76
CA ALA A 227 19.01 -1.42 -17.59
C ALA A 227 18.15 -2.10 -18.67
N ILE A 228 18.67 -3.14 -19.35
CA ILE A 228 17.92 -3.93 -20.34
C ILE A 228 16.71 -4.61 -19.70
N ALA A 229 16.90 -5.26 -18.55
CA ALA A 229 15.83 -5.95 -17.84
C ALA A 229 14.70 -4.99 -17.45
N ASN A 230 15.06 -3.79 -16.95
CA ASN A 230 14.08 -2.75 -16.65
C ASN A 230 13.37 -2.25 -17.90
N MET A 231 14.09 -1.99 -18.99
CA MET A 231 13.50 -1.52 -20.23
C MET A 231 12.46 -2.53 -20.75
N ALA A 232 12.84 -3.81 -20.83
CA ALA A 232 11.97 -4.87 -21.29
C ALA A 232 10.73 -5.03 -20.38
N PHE A 233 10.94 -5.11 -19.06
CA PHE A 233 9.86 -5.32 -18.10
C PHE A 233 8.85 -4.16 -18.11
N TRP A 234 9.33 -2.91 -18.08
CA TRP A 234 8.45 -1.75 -17.97
C TRP A 234 7.77 -1.39 -19.28
N CYS A 235 8.41 -1.64 -20.44
CA CYS A 235 7.74 -1.56 -21.74
C CYS A 235 6.63 -2.61 -21.87
N PHE A 236 6.91 -3.86 -21.51
CA PHE A 236 5.87 -4.90 -21.49
C PHE A 236 4.75 -4.55 -20.50
N ASN A 237 5.09 -4.03 -19.31
CA ASN A 237 4.09 -3.59 -18.35
C ASN A 237 3.19 -2.51 -18.94
N LEU A 238 3.73 -1.48 -19.61
CA LEU A 238 2.92 -0.41 -20.18
C LEU A 238 2.09 -0.89 -21.37
N PHE A 239 2.76 -1.42 -22.40
CA PHE A 239 2.14 -1.71 -23.70
C PHE A 239 1.48 -3.09 -23.77
N GLY A 240 1.91 -4.05 -22.96
CA GLY A 240 1.37 -5.41 -22.93
C GLY A 240 0.31 -5.64 -21.85
N PHE A 241 0.33 -4.86 -20.76
CA PHE A 241 -0.59 -5.07 -19.64
C PHE A 241 -1.44 -3.85 -19.27
N LEU A 242 -0.81 -2.71 -18.94
CA LEU A 242 -1.52 -1.54 -18.40
C LEU A 242 -2.51 -0.96 -19.42
N LEU A 243 -2.02 -0.61 -20.62
CA LEU A 243 -2.84 -0.01 -21.68
C LEU A 243 -3.87 -0.98 -22.29
N PRO A 244 -3.51 -2.20 -22.72
CA PRO A 244 -4.46 -3.06 -23.42
C PRO A 244 -5.42 -3.81 -22.49
N VAL A 245 -5.04 -4.06 -21.23
CA VAL A 245 -5.82 -4.94 -20.33
C VAL A 245 -6.32 -4.21 -19.09
N TYR A 246 -5.44 -3.55 -18.34
CA TYR A 246 -5.81 -3.01 -17.03
C TYR A 246 -6.72 -1.78 -17.16
N LEU A 247 -6.33 -0.81 -17.99
CA LEU A 247 -7.07 0.44 -18.17
C LEU A 247 -8.49 0.21 -18.75
N PRO A 248 -8.70 -0.61 -19.81
CA PRO A 248 -10.04 -0.85 -20.34
C PRO A 248 -10.94 -1.57 -19.34
N ARG A 249 -10.41 -2.52 -18.56
CA ARG A 249 -11.17 -3.20 -17.49
C ARG A 249 -11.58 -2.24 -16.39
N ALA A 250 -10.69 -1.31 -16.01
CA ALA A 250 -10.98 -0.27 -15.02
C ALA A 250 -12.12 0.65 -15.47
N PHE A 251 -12.07 1.13 -16.72
CA PHE A 251 -13.10 1.98 -17.29
C PHE A 251 -14.43 1.24 -17.43
N LYS A 252 -14.43 0.02 -17.98
CA LYS A 252 -15.65 -0.80 -18.10
C LYS A 252 -16.34 -0.96 -16.75
N LYS A 253 -15.56 -1.23 -15.69
CA LYS A 253 -16.09 -1.39 -14.33
C LYS A 253 -16.71 -0.09 -13.81
N TYR A 254 -16.00 1.03 -13.94
CA TYR A 254 -16.47 2.34 -13.48
C TYR A 254 -17.78 2.76 -14.16
N TYR A 255 -17.85 2.67 -15.49
CA TYR A 255 -19.05 3.07 -16.23
C TYR A 255 -20.23 2.11 -16.03
N SER A 256 -19.96 0.82 -15.78
CA SER A 256 -21.04 -0.14 -15.45
C SER A 256 -21.66 0.15 -14.08
N ALA A 257 -20.84 0.57 -13.11
CA ALA A 257 -21.34 0.99 -11.80
C ALA A 257 -22.18 2.29 -11.89
N HIS A 258 -21.84 3.19 -12.80
CA HIS A 258 -22.65 4.40 -13.04
C HIS A 258 -24.05 4.05 -13.56
N LYS A 259 -24.15 3.15 -14.55
CA LYS A 259 -25.45 2.73 -15.11
C LYS A 259 -26.39 2.18 -14.05
N LEU A 260 -25.87 1.42 -13.07
CA LEU A 260 -26.68 0.85 -11.99
C LEU A 260 -27.20 1.87 -10.98
N LYS A 261 -26.67 3.10 -10.97
CA LYS A 261 -27.14 4.18 -10.09
C LYS A 261 -28.26 5.01 -10.73
N ASP A 262 -28.38 4.96 -12.05
CA ASP A 262 -29.37 5.72 -12.81
C ASP A 262 -30.70 4.95 -12.99
N TYR A 263 -30.77 3.69 -12.51
CA TYR A 263 -31.99 2.86 -12.42
C TYR A 263 -32.40 2.67 -10.95
#